data_AF-A0A963GXW4-F1
#
_entry.id   AF-A0A963GXW4-F1
#
_cell.length_a   1.000
_cell.length_b   1.000
_cell.length_c   1.000
_cell.angle_alpha   90.00
_cell.angle_beta   90.00
_cell.angle_gamma   90.00
#
_symmetry.space_group_name_H-M   'P 1'
#
loop_
_entity.id
_entity.type
_entity.pdbx_description
1 polymer ?
#
loop_
_entity_poly.entity_id
_entity_poly.type
_entity_poly.pdbx_seq_one_letter_code
_entity_poly.pdbx_strand_id
1 'polypeptide(L)' 'IMGSFFGAAFIVILPIALNQILPVVGDLTGIEISTAGISHAELIIFGGLIVFFLIKEPHGIARLWSTGKEKLRLWPFPH' A
#
# COMPACT_ATOMS: atom_id res chain seq x y z
N ILE A 1 -2.94 7.14 -17.88
CA ILE A 1 -2.97 8.15 -16.80
C ILE A 1 -3.19 7.54 -15.41
N MET A 2 -4.20 6.69 -15.22
CA MET A 2 -4.52 6.11 -13.89
C MET A 2 -3.33 5.44 -13.17
N GLY A 3 -2.43 4.73 -13.89
CA GLY A 3 -1.25 4.11 -13.28
C GLY A 3 -0.26 5.09 -12.66
N SER A 4 0.00 6.22 -13.33
CA SER A 4 0.86 7.28 -12.78
C SER A 4 0.19 7.97 -11.58
N PHE A 5 -1.13 8.16 -11.62
CA PHE A 5 -1.88 8.74 -10.50
C PHE A 5 -1.85 7.84 -9.25
N PHE A 6 -2.15 6.54 -9.39
CA PHE A 6 -2.08 5.59 -8.27
C PHE A 6 -0.66 5.38 -7.78
N GLY A 7 0.34 5.39 -8.66
CA GLY A 7 1.75 5.32 -8.29
C GLY A 7 2.18 6.54 -7.46
N ALA A 8 1.84 7.75 -7.89
CA ALA A 8 2.12 8.97 -7.14
C ALA A 8 1.41 9.01 -5.80
N ALA A 9 0.12 8.64 -5.76
CA ALA A 9 -0.64 8.53 -4.53
C ALA A 9 -0.03 7.49 -3.57
N PHE A 10 0.43 6.35 -4.08
CA PHE A 10 1.09 5.32 -3.28
C PHE A 10 2.39 5.82 -2.64
N ILE A 11 3.26 6.46 -3.43
CA ILE A 11 4.54 6.99 -2.96
C ILE A 11 4.35 8.07 -1.89
N VAL A 12 3.29 8.88 -2.00
CA VAL A 12 3.02 9.99 -1.07
C VAL A 12 2.24 9.54 0.18
N ILE A 13 1.19 8.74 0.01
CA ILE A 13 0.25 8.40 1.10
C ILE A 13 0.82 7.33 2.01
N LEU A 14 1.50 6.32 1.46
CA LEU A 14 2.03 5.22 2.25
C LEU A 14 2.96 5.68 3.40
N PRO A 15 3.97 6.54 3.20
CA PRO A 15 4.84 6.98 4.28
C PRO A 15 4.10 7.81 5.35
N ILE A 16 3.11 8.63 4.92
CA ILE A 16 2.25 9.40 5.83
C ILE A 16 1.40 8.46 6.69
N ALA A 17 0.82 7.43 6.08
CA ALA A 17 0.02 6.44 6.78
C ALA A 17 0.86 5.65 7.78
N LEU A 18 2.07 5.22 7.42
CA LEU A 18 2.97 4.50 8.32
C LEU A 18 3.41 5.36 9.50
N ASN A 19 3.74 6.63 9.29
CA ASN A 19 4.09 7.56 10.38
C ASN A 19 2.94 7.80 11.37
N GLN A 20 1.68 7.67 10.94
CA GLN A 20 0.53 7.83 11.84
C GLN A 20 0.10 6.51 12.49
N ILE A 21 0.19 5.39 11.78
CA ILE A 21 -0.31 4.09 12.25
C ILE A 21 0.72 3.40 13.16
N LEU A 22 2.01 3.46 12.83
CA LEU A 22 3.04 2.76 13.61
C LEU A 22 3.09 3.20 15.07
N PRO A 23 3.05 4.50 15.42
CA PRO A 23 2.97 4.93 16.82
C PRO A 23 1.73 4.41 17.53
N VAL A 24 0.55 4.53 16.90
CA VAL A 24 -0.72 4.05 17.47
C VAL A 24 -0.68 2.55 17.75
N VAL A 25 -0.10 1.76 16.86
CA VAL A 25 0.06 0.31 17.06
C VAL A 25 1.13 0.02 18.13
N GLY A 26 2.22 0.79 18.18
CA GLY A 26 3.23 0.72 19.24
C GLY A 26 2.62 0.94 20.62
N ASP A 27 1.82 1.99 20.76
CA ASP A 27 1.12 2.35 22.00
C ASP A 27 0.15 1.25 22.44
N LEU A 28 -0.59 0.64 21.50
CA LEU A 28 -1.51 -0.46 21.78
C LEU A 28 -0.80 -1.76 22.19
N THR A 29 0.44 -1.97 21.73
CA THR A 29 1.23 -3.17 22.02
C THR A 29 2.20 -2.99 23.19
N GLY A 30 2.31 -1.79 23.75
CA GLY A 30 3.25 -1.45 24.82
C GLY A 30 4.70 -1.41 24.37
N ILE A 31 4.94 -1.31 23.06
CA ILE A 31 6.28 -1.24 22.45
C ILE A 31 6.56 0.21 22.08
N GLU A 32 7.52 0.84 22.75
CA GLU A 32 7.98 2.17 22.38
C GLU A 32 8.73 2.11 21.04
N ILE A 33 8.04 2.49 19.97
CA ILE A 33 8.66 2.63 18.66
C ILE A 33 9.36 3.98 18.60
N SER A 34 10.70 3.96 18.64
CA SER A 34 11.50 5.17 18.44
C SER A 34 11.32 5.74 17.02
N THR A 35 11.59 7.03 16.85
CA THR A 35 11.59 7.68 15.53
C THR A 35 12.48 6.97 14.50
N ALA A 36 13.62 6.43 14.95
CA ALA A 36 14.48 5.61 14.09
C ALA A 36 13.80 4.29 13.66
N GLY A 37 13.06 3.64 14.56
CA GLY A 37 12.29 2.44 14.25
C GLY A 37 11.21 2.70 13.20
N ILE A 38 10.53 3.84 13.27
CA ILE A 38 9.54 4.26 12.27
C ILE A 38 10.18 4.42 10.89
N SER A 39 11.31 5.13 10.79
CA SER A 39 11.99 5.33 9.51
C SER A 39 12.49 4.02 8.88
N HIS A 40 12.99 3.09 9.69
CA HIS A 40 13.39 1.76 9.19
C HIS A 40 12.19 0.93 8.76
N ALA A 41 11.10 0.93 9.53
CA ALA A 41 9.87 0.25 9.17
C ALA A 41 9.28 0.80 7.86
N GLU A 42 9.30 2.12 7.68
CA GLU A 42 8.87 2.77 6.44
C GLU A 42 9.64 2.22 5.24
N LEU A 43 10.97 2.20 5.30
CA LEU A 43 11.81 1.69 4.21
C LEU A 43 11.56 0.19 3.92
N ILE A 44 11.46 -0.64 4.96
CA ILE A 44 11.24 -2.09 4.82
C ILE A 44 9.87 -2.36 4.21
N ILE A 45 8.81 -1.71 4.71
CA ILE A 45 7.45 -1.88 4.22
C ILE A 45 7.33 -1.35 2.80
N PHE A 46 7.92 -0.20 2.50
CA PHE A 46 7.90 0.40 1.18
C PHE A 46 8.60 -0.47 0.15
N GLY A 47 9.83 -0.90 0.44
CA GLY A 47 10.59 -1.81 -0.41
C GLY A 47 9.89 -3.16 -0.58
N GLY A 48 9.34 -3.71 0.50
CA GLY A 48 8.57 -4.95 0.49
C GLY A 48 7.31 -4.87 -0.38
N LEU A 49 6.58 -3.75 -0.33
CA LEU A 49 5.39 -3.55 -1.16
C LEU A 49 5.74 -3.39 -2.64
N ILE A 50 6.85 -2.73 -2.97
CA ILE A 50 7.34 -2.67 -4.35
C ILE A 50 7.64 -4.07 -4.88
N VAL A 51 8.42 -4.86 -4.12
CA VAL A 51 8.74 -6.24 -4.50
C VAL A 51 7.48 -7.09 -4.63
N PHE A 52 6.54 -6.96 -3.69
CA PHE A 52 5.26 -7.64 -3.74
C PHE A 52 4.46 -7.32 -5.01
N PHE A 53 4.35 -6.03 -5.39
CA PHE A 53 3.68 -5.65 -6.62
C PHE A 53 4.40 -6.21 -7.85
N LEU A 54 5.73 -6.17 -7.89
CA LEU A 54 6.49 -6.75 -9.00
C LEU A 54 6.25 -8.27 -9.15
N ILE A 55 6.12 -9.01 -8.03
CA ILE A 55 5.85 -10.45 -8.04
C ILE A 55 4.41 -10.75 -8.44
N LYS A 56 3.42 -10.10 -7.81
CA LYS A 56 2.01 -10.41 -8.02
C LYS A 56 1.48 -9.85 -9.33
N GLU A 57 1.85 -8.63 -9.67
CA GLU A 57 1.38 -7.96 -10.87
C GLU A 57 2.39 -6.90 -11.35
N PRO A 58 3.31 -7.25 -12.28
CA PRO A 58 4.43 -6.38 -12.67
C PRO A 58 4.00 -5.08 -13.36
N HIS A 59 2.72 -4.96 -13.69
CA HIS A 59 2.11 -3.75 -14.26
C HIS A 59 1.63 -2.76 -13.17
N GLY A 60 1.78 -3.11 -11.90
CA GLY A 60 1.49 -2.26 -10.74
C GLY A 60 0.01 -2.15 -10.37
N ILE A 61 -0.27 -1.24 -9.43
CA ILE A 61 -1.58 -1.03 -8.78
C ILE A 61 -2.71 -0.73 -9.79
N ALA A 62 -2.39 -0.10 -10.93
CA ALA A 62 -3.40 0.20 -11.94
C ALA A 62 -4.05 -1.04 -12.54
N ARG A 63 -3.30 -2.15 -12.66
CA ARG A 63 -3.84 -3.39 -13.22
C ARG A 63 -4.75 -4.12 -12.23
N LEU A 64 -4.34 -4.16 -10.96
CA LEU A 64 -5.19 -4.61 -9.85
C LEU A 64 -6.51 -3.82 -9.80
N TRP A 65 -6.45 -2.50 -9.97
CA TRP A 65 -7.64 -1.65 -10.00
C TRP A 65 -8.52 -1.88 -11.23
N SER A 66 -7.95 -2.12 -12.42
CA SER A 66 -8.74 -2.45 -13.60
C SER A 66 -9.45 -3.81 -13.47
N THR A 67 -8.75 -4.83 -12.98
CA THR A 67 -9.32 -6.17 -12.76
C THR A 67 -10.37 -6.17 -11.66
N GLY A 68 -10.15 -5.40 -10.59
CA GLY A 68 -11.15 -5.17 -9.55
C GLY A 68 -12.41 -4.50 -10.10
N LYS A 69 -12.27 -3.46 -10.94
CA LYS A 69 -13.40 -2.81 -11.60
C LYS A 69 -14.13 -3.72 -12.59
N GLU A 70 -13.42 -4.54 -13.36
CA GLU A 70 -14.04 -5.54 -14.24
C GLU A 70 -14.86 -6.56 -13.44
N LYS A 71 -14.33 -7.07 -12.33
CA LYS A 71 -15.09 -7.94 -11.41
C LYS A 71 -16.30 -7.24 -10.80
N LEU A 72 -16.16 -5.98 -10.41
CA LEU A 72 -17.27 -5.20 -9.83
C LEU A 72 -18.37 -4.92 -10.86
N ARG A 73 -18.02 -4.83 -12.15
CA ARG A 73 -18.99 -4.60 -13.24
C ARG A 73 -19.80 -5.84 -13.61
N LEU A 74 -19.25 -7.03 -13.40
CA LEU A 74 -19.92 -8.33 -13.59
C LEU A 74 -20.72 -8.76 -12.34
N TRP A 75 -20.68 -7.97 -11.28
CA TRP A 75 -21.52 -8.10 -10.09
C TRP A 75 -22.67 -7.10 -10.24
N PRO A 76 -23.97 -7.46 -10.11
CA PRO A 76 -24.55 -8.66 -9.49
C PRO A 76 -25.03 -9.81 -10.39
N PHE A 77 -24.86 -9.77 -11.72
CA PHE A 77 -25.29 -10.87 -12.58
C PHE A 77 -24.16 -11.33 -13.54
N PRO A 78 -23.83 -12.64 -13.60
CA PRO A 78 -22.64 -13.14 -14.29
C PRO A 78 -22.78 -13.26 -15.83
N HIS A 79 -23.69 -12.51 -16.46
CA HIS A 79 -23.97 -12.58 -17.90
C HIS A 79 -23.77 -11.23 -18.56
#